data_AF-A0A1M5NHE2-F1
#
_entry.id   AF-A0A1M5NHE2-F1
#
_cell.length_a   1.000
_cell.length_b   1.000
_cell.length_c   1.000
_cell.angle_alpha   90.00
_cell.angle_beta   90.00
_cell.angle_gamma   90.00
#
_symmetry.space_group_name_H-M   'P 1'
#
loop_
_entity.id
_entity.type
_entity.pdbx_description
1 polymer ?
#
loop_
_entity_poly.entity_id
_entity_poly.type
_entity_poly.pdbx_seq_one_letter_code
_entity_poly.pdbx_strand_id
1 'polypeptide(L)' 'MTRLISRDPFARQELHRESVLAPAHSCDWCGSYRGKTADKNTMFRYSTETDGGRKFTHPGLFCSKTCFTSYHA' A
#
# COMPACT_ATOMS: atom_id res chain seq x y z
N MET A 1 -7.72 -4.92 7.45
CA MET A 1 -8.75 -3.87 7.23
C MET A 1 -8.20 -2.84 6.26
N THR A 2 -8.96 -2.57 5.20
CA THR A 2 -8.60 -1.59 4.17
C THR A 2 -9.02 -0.19 4.61
N ARG A 3 -8.16 0.80 4.40
CA ARG A 3 -8.38 2.21 4.77
C ARG A 3 -8.18 3.11 3.55
N LEU A 4 -9.14 4.02 3.31
CA LEU A 4 -9.01 5.09 2.32
C LEU A 4 -7.86 6.04 2.69
N ILE A 5 -6.99 6.33 1.72
CA ILE A 5 -5.81 7.19 1.89
C ILE A 5 -5.97 8.51 1.17
N SER A 6 -6.52 8.49 -0.05
CA SER A 6 -6.75 9.69 -0.84
C SER A 6 -7.80 9.42 -1.90
N ARG A 7 -8.55 10.45 -2.28
CA ARG A 7 -9.50 10.42 -3.39
C ARG A 7 -9.10 11.48 -4.41
N ASP A 8 -9.04 11.10 -5.67
CA ASP A 8 -8.86 11.99 -6.81
C ASP A 8 -10.24 12.26 -7.45
N PRO A 9 -10.78 13.49 -7.32
CA PRO A 9 -12.09 13.83 -7.86
C PRO A 9 -12.10 13.95 -9.40
N PHE A 10 -10.95 14.21 -10.03
CA PHE A 10 -10.85 14.36 -11.48
C PHE A 10 -10.71 12.99 -12.17
N ALA A 11 -9.86 12.12 -11.62
CA ALA A 11 -9.71 10.75 -12.10
C ALA A 11 -10.83 9.81 -11.62
N ARG A 12 -11.68 10.26 -10.68
CA ARG A 12 -12.74 9.45 -10.03
C ARG A 12 -12.21 8.14 -9.46
N GLN A 13 -11.08 8.26 -8.76
CA GLN A 13 -10.30 7.15 -8.23
C GLN A 13 -9.98 7.36 -6.76
N GLU A 14 -10.06 6.29 -6.00
CA GLU A 14 -9.74 6.24 -4.58
C GLU A 14 -8.54 5.35 -4.35
N LEU A 15 -7.52 5.86 -3.66
CA LEU A 15 -6.40 5.05 -3.21
C LEU A 15 -6.71 4.51 -1.83
N HIS A 16 -6.71 3.19 -1.73
CA HIS A 16 -6.93 2.43 -0.52
C HIS A 16 -5.64 1.73 -0.10
N ARG A 17 -5.50 1.51 1.21
CA ARG A 17 -4.35 0.83 1.82
C ARG A 17 -4.81 -0.26 2.76
N GLU A 18 -4.20 -1.42 2.63
CA GLU A 18 -4.39 -2.56 3.51
C GLU A 18 -3.10 -2.88 4.27
N SER A 19 -3.20 -3.11 5.57
CA SER A 19 -2.11 -3.64 6.38
C SER A 19 -2.02 -5.15 6.23
N VAL A 20 -0.85 -5.65 5.81
CA VAL A 20 -0.57 -7.08 5.58
C VAL A 20 0.58 -7.51 6.47
N LEU A 21 0.42 -8.62 7.19
CA LEU A 21 1.53 -9.24 7.93
C LEU A 21 2.44 -9.95 6.93
N ALA A 22 3.71 -9.57 6.88
CA ALA A 22 4.68 -10.06 5.91
C ALA A 22 6.05 -10.30 6.61
N PRO A 23 6.14 -11.30 7.51
CA PRO A 23 7.27 -11.47 8.42
C PRO A 23 8.64 -11.57 7.73
N ALA A 24 8.71 -12.22 6.57
CA ALA A 24 9.93 -12.38 5.77
C ALA A 24 10.00 -11.46 4.54
N HIS A 25 9.14 -10.44 4.46
CA HIS A 25 9.11 -9.53 3.32
C HIS A 25 9.57 -8.13 3.73
N SER A 26 10.51 -7.58 2.97
CA SER A 26 10.93 -6.18 3.08
C SER A 26 10.07 -5.29 2.18
N CYS A 27 10.17 -3.98 2.37
CA CYS A 27 9.60 -3.01 1.42
C CYS A 27 10.21 -3.24 0.03
N ASP A 28 9.39 -3.36 -1.01
CA ASP A 28 9.85 -3.60 -2.39
C ASP A 28 10.64 -2.42 -2.99
N TRP A 29 10.47 -1.21 -2.45
CA TRP A 29 11.18 -0.04 -2.94
C TRP A 29 12.49 0.24 -2.16
N CYS A 30 12.43 0.31 -0.83
CA CYS A 30 13.59 0.70 -0.01
C CYS A 30 14.26 -0.45 0.75
N GLY A 31 13.77 -1.69 0.61
CA GLY A 31 14.32 -2.84 1.32
C GLY A 31 14.15 -2.82 2.85
N SER A 32 13.51 -1.79 3.42
CA SER A 32 13.36 -1.64 4.87
C SER A 32 12.13 -2.39 5.40
N TYR A 33 12.15 -2.68 6.70
CA TYR A 33 11.06 -3.32 7.43
C TYR A 33 10.19 -2.31 8.17
N ARG A 34 8.92 -2.65 8.38
CA ARG A 34 7.99 -1.80 9.14
C ARG A 34 7.59 -2.49 10.44
N GLY A 35 8.37 -2.22 11.47
CA GLY A 35 8.14 -2.69 12.84
C GLY A 35 9.38 -2.44 13.71
N LYS A 36 9.18 -2.11 14.99
CA LYS A 36 10.27 -2.03 15.99
C LYS A 36 10.73 -3.41 16.49
N THR A 37 9.99 -4.48 16.16
CA THR A 37 10.26 -5.84 16.62
C THR A 37 10.10 -6.83 15.45
N ALA A 38 10.99 -7.81 15.38
CA ALA A 38 11.09 -8.81 14.31
C ALA A 38 9.78 -9.61 14.10
N ASP A 39 8.93 -9.71 15.13
CA ASP A 39 7.73 -10.54 15.13
C ASP A 39 6.49 -9.92 14.46
N LYS A 40 6.52 -8.63 14.08
CA LYS A 40 5.35 -7.93 13.51
C LYS A 40 5.70 -7.07 12.32
N ASN A 41 6.25 -7.69 11.28
CA ASN A 41 6.57 -7.02 10.03
C ASN A 41 5.27 -6.74 9.25
N THR A 42 4.63 -5.60 9.53
CA THR A 42 3.35 -5.24 8.89
C THR A 42 3.63 -4.31 7.72
N MET A 43 3.45 -4.80 6.51
CA MET A 43 3.59 -4.00 5.28
C MET A 43 2.25 -3.45 4.81
N PHE A 44 2.31 -2.57 3.82
CA PHE A 44 1.15 -2.01 3.18
C PHE A 44 1.01 -2.49 1.75
N ARG A 45 -0.20 -2.96 1.43
CA ARG A 45 -0.65 -3.17 0.07
C ARG A 45 -1.54 -2.01 -0.33
N TYR A 46 -1.36 -1.52 -1.55
CA TYR A 46 -2.15 -0.42 -2.09
C TYR A 46 -3.08 -0.92 -3.17
N SER A 47 -4.25 -0.32 -3.25
CA SER A 47 -5.23 -0.61 -4.30
C SER A 47 -5.95 0.66 -4.71
N THR A 48 -6.21 0.82 -5.98
CA THR A 48 -7.05 1.90 -6.50
C THR A 48 -8.46 1.38 -6.75
N GLU A 49 -9.47 2.09 -6.29
CA GLU A 49 -10.88 1.78 -6.55
C GLU A 49 -11.49 2.91 -7.38
N THR A 50 -12.16 2.59 -8.48
CA THR A 50 -12.90 3.57 -9.29
C THR A 50 -14.29 3.78 -8.71
N ASP A 51 -14.93 4.93 -8.95
CA ASP A 51 -16.34 5.18 -8.58
C ASP A 51 -17.31 4.08 -9.10
N GLY A 52 -16.95 3.37 -10.18
CA GLY A 52 -17.70 2.21 -10.68
C GLY A 52 -17.51 0.91 -9.87
N GLY A 53 -16.87 0.96 -8.70
CA GLY A 53 -16.62 -0.18 -7.81
C GLY A 53 -15.52 -1.14 -8.25
N ARG A 54 -14.82 -0.87 -9.37
CA ARG A 54 -13.69 -1.70 -9.80
C ARG A 54 -12.46 -1.39 -8.96
N LYS A 55 -11.92 -2.43 -8.32
CA LYS A 55 -10.71 -2.37 -7.50
C LYS A 55 -9.53 -3.00 -8.22
N PHE A 56 -8.45 -2.24 -8.35
CA PHE A 56 -7.17 -2.69 -8.88
C PHE A 56 -6.14 -2.70 -7.76
N THR A 57 -5.55 -3.86 -7.49
CA THR A 57 -4.49 -4.00 -6.48
C THR A 57 -3.14 -3.80 -7.15
N HIS A 58 -2.34 -2.89 -6.61
CA HIS A 58 -0.97 -2.67 -7.09
C HIS A 58 -0.05 -3.79 -6.60
N PRO A 59 0.88 -4.26 -7.43
CA PRO A 59 1.86 -5.27 -7.01
C PRO A 59 2.81 -4.68 -5.97
N GLY A 60 3.26 -5.55 -5.06
CA GLY A 60 4.24 -5.19 -4.05
C GLY A 60 3.66 -4.82 -2.68
N LEU A 61 4.58 -4.72 -1.74
CA LEU A 61 4.40 -4.44 -0.32
C LEU A 61 5.36 -3.33 0.08
N PHE A 62 4.82 -2.31 0.73
CA PHE A 62 5.58 -1.09 1.02
C PHE A 62 5.50 -0.74 2.49
N CYS A 63 6.56 -0.17 3.04
CA CYS A 63 6.56 0.30 4.43
C CYS A 63 5.81 1.65 4.60
N SER A 64 5.59 2.39 3.52
CA SER A 64 4.92 3.70 3.56
C SER A 64 4.26 4.08 2.23
N LYS A 65 3.39 5.11 2.25
CA LYS A 65 2.78 5.67 1.03
C LYS A 65 3.85 6.25 0.11
N THR A 66 4.84 6.91 0.69
CA THR A 66 5.94 7.51 -0.08
C THR A 66 6.71 6.46 -0.86
N CYS A 67 7.01 5.31 -0.25
CA CYS A 67 7.69 4.22 -0.95
C CYS A 67 6.85 3.66 -2.11
N PHE A 68 5.54 3.51 -1.89
CA PHE A 68 4.62 3.13 -2.97
C PHE A 68 4.62 4.17 -4.10
N THR A 69 4.47 5.46 -3.78
CA THR A 69 4.43 6.50 -4.81
C THR A 69 5.74 6.61 -5.56
N SER A 70 6.90 6.47 -4.90
CA SER A 70 8.20 6.53 -5.56
C SER A 70 8.48 5.31 -6.45
N TYR A 71 7.89 4.16 -6.15
CA TYR A 71 8.03 2.95 -6.97
C TYR A 71 7.17 3.00 -8.23
N HIS A 72 6.02 3.70 -8.17
CA HIS A 72 5.07 3.84 -9.27
C HIS A 72 5.03 5.25 -9.90
N ALA A 73 6.03 6.08 -9.62
CA ALA A 73 6.22 7.40 -10.26
C ALA A 73 6.80 7.22 -11.67
#